data_AF-A0A9P1HTK6-F1
#
_entry.id   AF-A0A9P1HTK6-F1
#
_cell.length_a   1.000
_cell.length_b   1.000
_cell.length_c   1.000
_cell.angle_alpha   90.00
_cell.angle_beta   90.00
_cell.angle_gamma   90.00
#
_symmetry.space_group_name_H-M   'P 1'
#
loop_
_entity.id
_entity.type
_entity.pdbx_description
1 polymer ?
#
loop_
_entity_poly.entity_id
_entity_poly.type
_entity_poly.pdbx_seq_one_letter_code
_entity_poly.pdbx_strand_id
1 'polypeptide(L)'
;MTCLDMNDETGCEIRAELRERYLRFMANISGKEAKLNMFEKTSVSGTFVAMQADGGHYIVDNLATPIGVHKSAVLRTKDTVYLSVNMNDLK
;
A
#
# COMPACT_ATOMS: atom_id res chain seq x y z
N MET A 1 8.53 20.18 0.28
CA MET A 1 7.60 20.21 -0.86
C MET A 1 7.86 21.52 -1.58
N THR A 2 8.79 21.51 -2.53
CA THR A 2 9.23 22.73 -3.21
C THR A 2 9.31 22.42 -4.71
N CYS A 3 8.27 22.79 -5.44
CA CYS A 3 8.33 22.98 -6.90
C CYS A 3 8.98 24.34 -7.18
N LEU A 4 10.20 24.57 -6.67
CA LEU A 4 10.88 25.88 -6.72
C LEU A 4 11.67 26.12 -8.01
N ASP A 5 11.79 25.11 -8.87
CA ASP A 5 12.39 25.31 -10.19
C ASP A 5 11.28 25.62 -11.21
N MET A 6 11.05 26.90 -11.46
CA MET A 6 10.06 27.44 -12.43
C MET A 6 10.31 27.02 -13.89
N ASN A 7 11.21 26.06 -14.14
CA ASN A 7 11.52 25.49 -15.45
C ASN A 7 11.07 24.01 -15.59
N ASP A 8 10.47 23.41 -14.56
CA ASP A 8 10.03 22.00 -14.50
C ASP A 8 8.52 21.88 -14.23
N GLU A 9 7.70 22.76 -14.83
CA GLU A 9 6.24 22.79 -14.65
C GLU A 9 5.64 21.41 -14.98
N THR A 10 6.06 20.81 -16.10
CA THR A 10 5.73 19.45 -16.50
C THR A 10 6.14 18.39 -15.47
N GLY A 11 7.31 18.52 -14.84
CA GLY A 11 7.75 17.56 -13.83
C GLY A 11 6.93 17.65 -12.53
N CYS A 12 6.53 18.84 -12.10
CA CYS A 12 5.66 19.00 -10.92
C CYS A 12 4.26 18.43 -11.21
N GLU A 13 3.72 18.69 -12.40
CA GLU A 13 2.44 18.14 -12.87
C GLU A 13 2.45 16.61 -12.96
N ILE A 14 3.47 16.02 -13.58
CA ILE A 14 3.62 14.56 -13.70
C ILE A 14 3.72 13.93 -12.30
N ARG A 15 4.52 14.50 -11.39
CA ARG A 15 4.62 14.01 -10.01
C ARG A 15 3.29 14.09 -9.27
N ALA A 16 2.53 15.16 -9.46
CA ALA A 16 1.21 15.33 -8.88
C ALA A 16 0.22 14.28 -9.44
N GLU A 17 0.20 14.08 -10.76
CA GLU A 17 -0.67 13.10 -11.42
C GLU A 17 -0.36 11.66 -10.99
N LEU A 18 0.91 11.28 -10.92
CA LEU A 18 1.32 9.96 -10.41
C LEU A 18 0.93 9.80 -8.94
N ARG A 19 1.14 10.84 -8.12
CA ARG A 19 0.78 10.80 -6.70
C ARG A 19 -0.73 10.69 -6.52
N GLU A 20 -1.52 11.42 -7.31
CA GLU A 20 -2.98 11.34 -7.28
C GLU A 20 -3.47 9.93 -7.63
N ARG A 21 -3.00 9.36 -8.75
CA ARG A 21 -3.36 7.99 -9.15
C ARG A 21 -2.99 6.97 -8.08
N TYR A 22 -1.82 7.11 -7.50
CA TYR A 22 -1.38 6.26 -6.39
C TYR A 22 -2.30 6.39 -5.17
N LEU A 23 -2.63 7.60 -4.73
CA LEU A 23 -3.50 7.80 -3.57
C LEU A 23 -4.93 7.29 -3.83
N ARG A 24 -5.47 7.49 -5.03
CA ARG A 24 -6.76 6.92 -5.44
C ARG A 24 -6.74 5.40 -5.42
N PHE A 25 -5.67 4.79 -5.92
CA PHE A 25 -5.48 3.34 -5.83
C PHE A 25 -5.45 2.86 -4.38
N MET A 26 -4.65 3.50 -3.53
CA MET A 26 -4.54 3.14 -2.11
C MET A 26 -5.86 3.30 -1.34
N ALA A 27 -6.66 4.32 -1.68
CA ALA A 27 -8.00 4.49 -1.13
C ALA A 27 -8.96 3.37 -1.57
N ASN A 28 -8.87 2.92 -2.83
CA ASN A 28 -9.74 1.89 -3.37
C ASN A 28 -9.44 0.48 -2.83
N ILE A 29 -8.19 0.19 -2.49
CA ILE A 29 -7.80 -1.10 -1.89
C ILE A 29 -8.11 -1.18 -0.38
N SER A 30 -8.45 -0.07 0.25
CA SER A 30 -8.88 -0.04 1.65
C SER A 30 -10.10 -0.92 1.87
N GLY A 31 -10.02 -1.83 2.83
CA GLY A 31 -11.06 -2.81 3.16
C GLY A 31 -11.07 -4.05 2.26
N LYS A 32 -10.07 -4.25 1.38
CA LYS A 32 -9.99 -5.41 0.49
C LYS A 32 -8.99 -6.45 0.99
N GLU A 33 -9.21 -7.70 0.58
CA GLU A 33 -8.25 -8.77 0.85
C GLU A 33 -6.99 -8.57 0.01
N ALA A 34 -5.86 -8.56 0.71
CA ALA A 34 -4.53 -8.38 0.21
C ALA A 34 -3.69 -9.63 0.51
N LYS A 35 -2.94 -10.08 -0.50
CA LYS A 35 -1.89 -11.08 -0.35
C LYS A 35 -0.55 -10.38 -0.34
N LEU A 36 0.20 -10.58 0.74
CA LEU A 36 1.51 -9.98 0.91
C LEU A 36 2.57 -11.07 0.89
N ASN A 37 3.65 -10.80 0.17
CA ASN A 37 4.82 -11.65 0.19
C ASN A 37 5.95 -10.89 0.87
N MET A 38 6.38 -11.43 1.99
CA MET A 38 7.45 -10.90 2.82
C MET A 38 8.76 -11.63 2.51
N PHE A 39 9.84 -11.20 3.17
CA PHE A 39 11.11 -11.91 3.09
C PHE A 39 11.00 -13.37 3.56
N GLU A 40 11.99 -14.18 3.20
CA GLU A 40 12.06 -15.61 3.54
C GLU A 40 10.92 -16.47 2.97
N LYS A 41 10.33 -16.05 1.84
CA LYS A 41 9.19 -16.74 1.18
C LYS A 41 7.95 -16.85 2.09
N THR A 42 7.80 -15.91 3.02
CA THR A 42 6.63 -15.86 3.89
C THR A 42 5.47 -15.20 3.13
N SER A 43 4.46 -15.98 2.80
CA SER A 43 3.20 -15.47 2.25
C SER A 43 2.19 -15.29 3.37
N VAL A 44 1.63 -14.09 3.47
CA VAL A 44 0.59 -13.75 4.44
C VAL A 44 -0.61 -13.15 3.70
N SER A 45 -1.80 -13.30 4.26
CA SER A 45 -3.01 -12.66 3.73
C SER A 45 -3.71 -11.87 4.82
N GLY A 46 -4.46 -10.85 4.44
CA GLY A 46 -5.25 -10.06 5.37
C GLY A 46 -5.99 -8.93 4.67
N THR A 47 -6.79 -8.19 5.41
CA THR A 47 -7.53 -7.05 4.89
C THR A 47 -6.68 -5.80 4.98
N PHE A 48 -6.34 -5.18 3.85
CA PHE A 48 -5.61 -3.91 3.85
C PHE A 48 -6.53 -2.81 4.37
N VAL A 49 -6.11 -2.06 5.39
CA VAL A 49 -6.96 -1.04 6.04
C VAL A 49 -6.50 0.37 5.65
N ALA A 50 -5.23 0.68 5.86
CA ALA A 50 -4.72 2.02 5.63
C ALA A 50 -3.21 1.98 5.43
N MET A 51 -2.67 3.02 4.79
CA MET A 51 -1.25 3.26 4.71
C MET A 51 -0.92 4.65 5.24
N GLN A 52 0.22 4.75 5.93
CA GLN A 52 0.75 6.01 6.42
C GLN A 52 1.08 6.93 5.24
N ALA A 53 0.90 8.25 5.41
CA ALA A 53 1.10 9.22 4.34
C ALA A 53 2.53 9.24 3.75
N ASP A 54 3.52 8.87 4.57
CA ASP A 54 4.93 8.71 4.18
C ASP A 54 5.19 7.42 3.38
N GLY A 55 4.24 6.47 3.35
CA GLY A 55 4.37 5.16 2.70
C GLY A 55 5.27 4.17 3.45
N GLY A 56 5.71 4.47 4.67
CA GLY A 56 6.63 3.63 5.44
C GLY A 56 5.97 2.43 6.10
N HIS A 57 4.69 2.57 6.44
CA HIS A 57 3.91 1.57 7.17
C HIS A 57 2.49 1.47 6.62
N TYR A 58 1.90 0.30 6.80
CA TYR A 58 0.49 0.07 6.52
C TYR A 58 -0.13 -0.90 7.52
N ILE A 59 -1.45 -0.81 7.65
CA ILE A 59 -2.25 -1.55 8.62
C ILE A 59 -2.99 -2.65 7.88
N VAL A 60 -2.92 -3.87 8.42
CA VAL A 60 -3.63 -5.04 7.92
C VAL A 60 -4.41 -5.68 9.05
N ASP A 61 -5.70 -5.88 8.84
CA ASP A 61 -6.57 -6.62 9.75
C ASP A 61 -6.65 -8.09 9.35
N ASN A 62 -6.91 -8.96 10.34
CA ASN A 62 -6.99 -10.41 10.17
C ASN A 62 -5.78 -10.99 9.42
N LEU A 63 -4.58 -10.55 9.80
CA LEU A 63 -3.33 -11.00 9.19
C LEU A 63 -3.12 -12.49 9.49
N ALA A 64 -3.35 -13.33 8.50
CA ALA A 64 -3.10 -14.75 8.53
C ALA A 64 -1.64 -15.02 8.20
N THR A 65 -0.92 -15.49 9.20
CA THR A 65 0.44 -16.03 9.08
C THR A 65 0.40 -17.56 9.13
N PRO A 66 1.44 -18.26 8.66
CA PRO A 66 1.51 -19.72 8.78
C PRO A 66 1.38 -20.25 10.22
N ILE A 67 1.67 -19.41 11.21
CA ILE A 67 1.65 -19.77 12.64
C ILE A 67 0.28 -19.45 13.27
N GLY A 68 -0.46 -18.48 12.73
CA GLY A 68 -1.76 -18.08 13.27
C GLY A 68 -2.29 -16.78 12.70
N VAL A 69 -3.48 -16.39 13.15
CA VAL A 69 -4.18 -15.17 12.70
C VAL A 69 -4.06 -14.08 13.75
N HIS A 70 -3.54 -12.92 13.35
CA HIS A 70 -3.49 -11.72 14.18
C HIS A 70 -4.66 -10.79 13.84
N LYS A 71 -5.37 -10.28 14.85
CA LYS A 71 -6.56 -9.44 14.64
C LYS A 71 -6.26 -8.15 13.87
N SER A 72 -5.16 -7.48 14.22
CA SER A 72 -4.68 -6.28 13.52
C SER A 72 -3.16 -6.21 13.67
N ALA A 73 -2.48 -5.81 12.60
CA ALA A 73 -1.03 -5.72 12.54
C ALA A 73 -0.59 -4.50 11.74
N VAL A 74 0.48 -3.85 12.20
CA VAL A 74 1.18 -2.81 11.45
C VAL A 74 2.39 -3.44 10.79
N LEU A 75 2.44 -3.40 9.47
CA LEU A 75 3.54 -3.92 8.67
C LEU A 75 4.36 -2.76 8.13
N ARG A 76 5.68 -2.92 8.15
CA ARG A 76 6.60 -1.99 7.51
C ARG A 76 6.66 -2.32 6.03
N THR A 77 6.63 -1.30 5.19
CA THR A 77 6.82 -1.47 3.73
C THR A 77 8.16 -2.13 3.42
N LYS A 78 9.18 -1.90 4.26
CA LYS A 78 10.51 -2.52 4.14
C LYS A 78 10.53 -4.03 4.35
N ASP A 79 9.55 -4.62 5.00
CA ASP A 79 9.50 -6.07 5.26
C ASP A 79 8.73 -6.83 4.16
N THR A 80 8.15 -6.10 3.20
CA THR A 80 7.27 -6.63 2.16
C THR A 80 7.90 -6.46 0.79
N VAL A 81 7.96 -7.55 0.02
CA VAL A 81 8.50 -7.57 -1.34
C VAL A 81 7.44 -7.08 -2.32
N TYR A 82 6.22 -7.61 -2.23
CA TYR A 82 5.10 -7.15 -3.03
C TYR A 82 3.76 -7.40 -2.35
N LEU A 83 2.80 -6.55 -2.72
CA LEU A 83 1.41 -6.59 -2.32
C LEU A 83 0.57 -6.89 -3.57
N SER A 84 -0.33 -7.86 -3.47
CA SER A 84 -1.30 -8.18 -4.54
C SER A 84 -2.70 -8.06 -3.97
N VAL A 85 -3.54 -7.29 -4.66
CA VAL A 85 -4.96 -7.10 -4.31
C VAL A 85 -5.78 -7.49 -5.53
N ASN A 86 -6.84 -8.25 -5.31
CA ASN A 86 -7.77 -8.56 -6.38
C ASN A 86 -8.68 -7.36 -6.63
N MET A 87 -8.54 -6.76 -7.81
CA MET A 87 -9.30 -5.59 -8.23
C MET A 87 -10.67 -5.92 -8.84
N ASN A 88 -11.04 -7.19 -8.96
CA ASN A 88 -12.37 -7.58 -9.47
C ASN A 88 -13.52 -7.20 -8.53
N ASP A 89 -13.20 -6.81 -7.28
CA ASP A 89 -14.18 -6.32 -6.31
C ASP A 89 -14.34 -4.78 -6.33
N LEU A 90 -13.78 -4.10 -7.34
CA LEU A 90 -14.00 -2.68 -7.59
C LEU A 90 -15.41 -2.49 -8.20
N LYS A 91 -16.33 -1.89 -7.42
CA LYS A 91 -17.61 -1.39 -7.92
C LYS A 91 -17.43 0.00 -8.53
#